data_AF-A0A0Q6KQF1-F1
#
_entry.id   AF-A0A0Q6KQF1-F1
#
_cell.length_a   1.000
_cell.length_b   1.000
_cell.length_c   1.000
_cell.angle_alpha   90.00
_cell.angle_beta   90.00
_cell.angle_gamma   90.00
#
_symmetry.space_group_name_H-M   'P 1'
#
loop_
_entity.id
_entity.type
_entity.pdbx_description
1 polymer ?
#
loop_
_entity_poly.entity_id
_entity_poly.type
_entity_poly.pdbx_seq_one_letter_code
_entity_poly.pdbx_strand_id
1 'polypeptide(L)' 'MPKLCKFTSPIDGKPVYVNAALASVVYTFKGEPPDTIIGFGKDFMLGVKEGLEETVAILDRALAEDKPRG' A
#
# COMPACT_ATOMS: atom_id res chain seq x y z
N MET A 1 -7.44 13.99 9.38
CA MET A 1 -8.06 12.86 8.64
C MET A 1 -6.90 12.01 8.16
N PRO A 2 -6.89 10.69 8.42
CA PRO A 2 -5.82 9.83 7.91
C PRO A 2 -5.81 9.94 6.39
N LYS A 3 -4.67 10.35 5.83
CA LYS A 3 -4.52 10.45 4.38
C LYS A 3 -4.52 9.05 3.78
N LEU A 4 -5.51 8.78 2.93
CA LEU A 4 -5.57 7.54 2.17
C LEU A 4 -4.58 7.61 1.00
N CYS A 5 -3.67 6.64 0.94
CA CYS A 5 -2.83 6.38 -0.22
C CYS A 5 -3.69 5.79 -1.33
N LYS A 6 -3.43 6.19 -2.58
CA LYS A 6 -4.11 5.65 -3.75
C LYS A 6 -3.15 4.72 -4.49
N PHE A 7 -3.59 3.49 -4.71
CA PHE A 7 -2.90 2.44 -5.47
C PHE A 7 -3.77 1.94 -6.62
N THR A 8 -3.23 1.06 -7.43
CA THR A 8 -3.91 0.47 -8.58
C THR A 8 -4.12 -1.02 -8.38
N SER A 9 -5.37 -1.47 -8.49
CA SER A 9 -5.71 -2.90 -8.48
C SER A 9 -5.06 -3.62 -9.66
N PRO A 10 -4.33 -4.73 -9.44
CA PRO A 10 -3.71 -5.49 -10.53
C PRO A 10 -4.74 -6.26 -11.38
N ILE A 11 -5.93 -6.54 -10.84
CA ILE A 11 -6.97 -7.34 -11.50
C ILE A 11 -7.73 -6.54 -12.54
N ASP A 12 -8.14 -5.31 -12.19
CA ASP A 12 -9.07 -4.51 -13.00
C ASP A 12 -8.61 -3.06 -13.24
N GLY A 13 -7.42 -2.69 -12.74
CA GLY A 13 -6.86 -1.35 -12.92
C GLY A 13 -7.57 -0.26 -12.13
N LYS A 14 -8.54 -0.61 -11.27
CA LYS A 14 -9.30 0.38 -10.50
C LYS A 14 -8.46 0.96 -9.36
N PRO A 15 -8.77 2.21 -8.94
CA PRO A 15 -8.09 2.80 -7.79
C PRO A 15 -8.49 2.08 -6.50
N VAL A 16 -7.50 1.75 -5.68
CA VAL A 16 -7.69 1.21 -4.33
C VAL A 16 -7.11 2.20 -3.32
N TYR A 17 -7.84 2.44 -2.24
CA TYR A 17 -7.44 3.41 -1.22
C TYR A 17 -7.02 2.70 0.06
N VAL A 18 -5.84 3.04 0.56
CA VAL A 18 -5.18 2.37 1.66
C VAL A 18 -4.81 3.39 2.73
N ASN A 19 -5.19 3.13 3.98
CA ASN A 19 -4.69 3.91 5.11
C ASN A 19 -3.27 3.43 5.47
N ALA A 20 -2.27 4.29 5.27
CA ALA A 20 -0.88 3.95 5.55
C ALA A 20 -0.64 3.57 7.03
N ALA A 21 -1.41 4.13 7.96
CA ALA A 21 -1.30 3.82 9.39
C ALA A 21 -1.76 2.40 9.75
N LEU A 22 -2.48 1.72 8.86
CA LEU A 22 -2.95 0.34 9.06
C LEU A 22 -2.10 -0.70 8.32
N ALA A 23 -1.21 -0.26 7.42
CA ALA A 23 -0.32 -1.15 6.70
C ALA A 23 0.72 -1.74 7.68
N SER A 24 0.86 -3.07 7.68
CA SER A 24 1.73 -3.81 8.60
C SER A 24 2.94 -4.43 7.91
N VAL A 25 2.78 -4.87 6.66
CA VAL A 25 3.85 -5.47 5.86
C VAL A 25 3.64 -5.15 4.38
N VAL A 26 4.72 -4.97 3.64
CA VAL A 26 4.69 -4.91 2.17
C VAL A 26 5.70 -5.91 1.64
N TYR A 27 5.29 -6.77 0.70
CA TYR A 27 6.17 -7.76 0.12
C TYR A 27 5.75 -8.09 -1.32
N THR A 28 6.69 -8.63 -2.10
CA THR A 28 6.39 -9.12 -3.45
C THR A 28 5.94 -10.58 -3.38
N PHE A 29 4.76 -10.88 -3.91
CA PHE A 29 4.35 -12.25 -4.13
C PHE A 29 4.94 -12.75 -5.45
N LYS A 30 5.61 -13.92 -5.42
CA LYS A 30 6.18 -14.53 -6.62
C LYS A 30 5.06 -15.16 -7.47
N GLY A 31 4.38 -14.32 -8.25
CA GLY A 31 3.46 -14.69 -9.32
C GLY A 31 3.93 -14.18 -10.68
N GLU A 32 3.24 -14.57 -11.75
CA GLU A 32 3.39 -13.96 -13.09
C GLU A 32 2.08 -13.27 -13.49
N PRO A 33 2.03 -11.92 -13.53
CA PRO A 33 3.07 -10.96 -13.14
C PRO A 33 3.28 -10.90 -11.61
N PRO A 34 4.45 -10.45 -11.12
CA PRO A 34 4.69 -10.31 -9.69
C PRO A 34 3.84 -9.15 -9.14
N ASP A 35 2.97 -9.46 -8.19
CA ASP A 35 2.15 -8.45 -7.51
C ASP A 35 2.83 -8.02 -6.20
N THR A 36 2.76 -6.72 -5.90
CA THR A 36 3.12 -6.21 -4.58
C THR A 36 1.91 -6.37 -3.67
N ILE A 37 2.10 -6.99 -2.50
CA ILE A 37 1.05 -7.20 -1.51
C ILE A 37 1.27 -6.27 -0.32
N ILE A 38 0.21 -5.53 0.04
CA ILE A 38 0.12 -4.75 1.28
C ILE A 38 -0.72 -5.56 2.28
N GLY A 39 -0.13 -5.93 3.41
CA GLY A 39 -0.81 -6.61 4.52
C GLY A 39 -1.33 -5.62 5.56
N PHE A 40 -2.53 -5.88 6.07
CA PHE A 40 -3.20 -5.15 7.14
C PHE A 40 -3.53 -6.11 8.28
N GLY A 41 -2.93 -5.91 9.45
CA GLY A 41 -3.15 -6.80 10.59
C GLY A 41 -2.85 -8.26 10.22
N LYS A 42 -3.66 -9.20 10.73
CA LYS A 42 -3.37 -10.64 10.61
C LYS A 42 -4.01 -11.32 9.39
N ASP A 43 -5.09 -10.77 8.85
CA ASP A 43 -5.96 -11.50 7.92
C ASP A 43 -6.27 -10.75 6.61
N PHE A 44 -5.89 -9.48 6.48
CA PHE A 44 -6.16 -8.70 5.27
C PHE A 44 -4.90 -8.51 4.44
N MET A 45 -4.98 -8.86 3.16
CA MET A 45 -3.92 -8.67 2.18
C MET A 45 -4.53 -8.05 0.92
N LEU A 46 -3.83 -7.08 0.34
CA LEU A 46 -4.25 -6.38 -0.86
C LEU A 46 -3.11 -6.38 -1.88
N GLY A 47 -3.38 -6.93 -3.06
CA GLY A 47 -2.47 -6.80 -4.20
C GLY A 47 -2.60 -5.41 -4.84
N VAL A 48 -1.46 -4.84 -5.19
CA VAL A 48 -1.33 -3.56 -5.91
C VAL A 48 -0.37 -3.75 -7.08
N LYS A 49 -0.59 -2.97 -8.14
CA LYS A 49 0.19 -3.00 -9.38
C LYS A 49 1.52 -2.27 -9.24
N GLU A 50 1.60 -1.33 -8.31
CA GLU A 50 2.81 -0.57 -8.00
C GLU A 50 3.93 -1.51 -7.55
N GLY A 51 5.17 -1.14 -7.85
CA GLY A 51 6.34 -1.92 -7.42
C GLY A 51 6.52 -1.89 -5.90
N LEU A 52 7.36 -2.78 -5.37
CA LEU A 52 7.66 -2.84 -3.94
C LEU A 52 8.21 -1.51 -3.40
N GLU A 53 9.26 -0.98 -4.05
CA GLU A 53 9.92 0.26 -3.63
C GLU A 53 8.98 1.47 -3.73
N GLU A 54 8.20 1.53 -4.81
CA GLU A 54 7.18 2.57 -5.02
C GLU A 54 6.10 2.51 -3.93
N THR A 55 5.61 1.31 -3.61
CA THR A 55 4.59 1.10 -2.59
C THR A 55 5.08 1.55 -1.21
N VAL A 56 6.30 1.16 -0.83
CA VAL A 56 6.92 1.58 0.43
C VAL A 56 7.08 3.10 0.47
N ALA A 57 7.59 3.71 -0.60
CA ALA A 57 7.80 5.16 -0.65
C ALA A 57 6.49 5.95 -0.50
N ILE A 58 5.40 5.49 -1.12
CA ILE A 58 4.07 6.11 -0.99
C ILE A 58 3.57 6.03 0.46
N LEU A 59 3.67 4.86 1.09
CA LEU A 59 3.23 4.65 2.47
C LEU A 59 4.06 5.48 3.46
N ASP A 60 5.39 5.47 3.33
CA ASP A 60 6.30 6.24 4.19
C ASP A 60 6.04 7.73 4.09
N ARG A 61 5.84 8.24 2.87
CA ARG A 61 5.49 9.65 2.66
C ARG A 61 4.16 9.98 3.32
N ALA A 62 3.14 9.14 3.17
CA ALA A 62 1.84 9.39 3.78
C ALA A 62 1.91 9.38 5.31
N LEU A 63 2.68 8.47 5.91
CA LEU A 63 2.93 8.43 7.36
C LEU A 63 3.68 9.68 7.85
N ALA A 64 4.69 10.14 7.10
CA ALA A 64 5.44 11.35 7.42
C ALA A 64 4.56 12.61 7.35
N GLU A 65 3.63 12.66 6.39
CA GLU A 65 2.68 13.76 6.24
C GLU A 65 1.51 13.73 7.24
N ASP A 66 1.22 12.57 7.86
CA ASP A 66 0.17 12.42 8.88
C ASP A 66 0.65 12.78 10.30
N LYS A 67 1.97 12.83 10.54
CA LYS A 67 2.51 13.44 11.76
C LYS A 67 2.19 14.95 11.75
N PRO A 68 1.44 15.48 12.74
CA PRO A 68 1.31 16.91 12.87
C PRO A 68 2.72 17.49 13.06
N ARG A 69 3.06 18.53 12.30
CA ARG A 69 4.19 19.39 12.65
C ARG A 69 3.84 19.95 14.03
N GLY A 70 4.56 19.47 15.06
CA GLY A 70 4.50 20.03 16.40
C GLY A 70 4.99 21.47 16.43
#